data_AF-A0A1B6HLJ4-F1
#
_entry.id   AF-A0A1B6HLJ4-F1
#
_cell.length_a   1.000
_cell.length_b   1.000
_cell.length_c   1.000
_cell.angle_alpha   90.00
_cell.angle_beta   90.00
_cell.angle_gamma   90.00
#
_symmetry.space_group_name_H-M   'P 1'
#
loop_
_entity.id
_entity.type
_entity.pdbx_description
1 polymer ?
#
loop_
_entity_poly.entity_id
_entity_poly.type
_entity_poly.pdbx_seq_one_letter_code
_entity_poly.pdbx_strand_id
1 'polypeptide(L)'
;AVTVMSDSQLVTTTMPPLPVCDLEKELDSSAAGTGLAFIIFTEAINQFPGAQFWSVLFFLMLFTLGIDSQFGTLEGVVTSIVDMKLFPNLRKEILTGSICLICCIISMSFA
;
A
#
# COMPACT_ATOMS: atom_id res chain seq x y z
N ALA A 1 -31.58 32.40 -11.97
CA ALA A 1 -32.80 31.91 -12.65
C ALA A 1 -32.37 31.60 -14.08
N VAL A 2 -32.21 30.37 -14.56
CA VAL A 2 -33.19 29.28 -14.66
C VAL A 2 -32.41 27.99 -14.99
N THR A 3 -31.92 27.21 -14.01
CA THR A 3 -31.60 25.77 -14.23
C THR A 3 -31.35 24.93 -12.96
N VAL A 4 -31.09 25.52 -11.79
CA VAL A 4 -30.80 24.73 -10.56
C VAL A 4 -32.07 24.44 -9.73
N MET A 5 -33.24 24.31 -10.36
CA MET A 5 -34.51 24.09 -9.65
C MET A 5 -35.30 22.86 -10.14
N SER A 6 -34.79 22.14 -11.16
CA SER A 6 -35.55 21.05 -11.80
C SER A 6 -35.31 19.64 -11.25
N ASP A 7 -34.33 19.44 -10.36
CA ASP A 7 -33.99 18.08 -9.88
C ASP A 7 -34.60 17.74 -8.50
N SER A 8 -34.91 18.76 -7.67
CA SER A 8 -35.31 18.57 -6.27
C SER A 8 -36.81 18.23 -6.04
N GLN A 9 -37.60 17.99 -7.09
CA GLN A 9 -39.05 17.76 -6.97
C GLN A 9 -39.60 16.50 -7.65
N LEU A 10 -38.81 15.73 -8.42
CA LEU A 10 -39.33 14.54 -9.11
C LEU A 10 -39.00 13.21 -8.41
N VAL A 11 -38.25 13.22 -7.31
CA VAL A 11 -37.72 12.00 -6.68
C VAL A 11 -38.14 11.85 -5.20
N THR A 12 -39.21 12.52 -4.77
CA THR A 12 -39.62 12.50 -3.34
C THR A 12 -40.84 11.61 -3.05
N THR A 13 -41.49 11.01 -4.04
CA THR A 13 -42.76 10.27 -3.78
C THR A 13 -42.71 8.76 -4.08
N THR A 14 -41.61 8.20 -4.61
CA THR A 14 -41.49 6.75 -4.84
C THR A 14 -40.04 6.23 -4.83
N MET A 15 -39.22 6.68 -3.88
CA MET A 15 -37.92 6.03 -3.64
C MET A 15 -37.70 5.73 -2.15
N PRO A 16 -37.26 4.51 -1.78
CA PRO A 16 -36.89 4.17 -0.40
C PRO A 16 -35.77 5.11 0.09
N PRO A 17 -35.60 5.30 1.41
CA PRO A 17 -34.54 6.15 1.95
C PRO A 17 -33.18 5.60 1.49
N LEU A 18 -32.56 6.26 0.52
CA LEU A 18 -31.22 5.94 0.06
C LEU A 18 -30.24 6.36 1.16
N PRO A 19 -29.29 5.48 1.57
CA PRO A 19 -28.25 5.87 2.50
C PRO A 19 -27.49 7.08 1.94
N VAL A 20 -27.31 8.12 2.75
CA VAL A 20 -26.48 9.27 2.41
C VAL A 20 -25.03 8.77 2.33
N CYS A 21 -24.56 8.49 1.11
CA CYS A 21 -23.18 8.10 0.85
C CYS A 21 -22.33 9.37 0.68
N ASP A 22 -21.75 9.85 1.77
CA ASP A 22 -20.76 10.92 1.76
C ASP A 22 -19.38 10.36 1.37
N LEU A 23 -19.04 10.44 0.08
CA LEU A 23 -17.74 9.99 -0.45
C LEU A 23 -16.56 10.67 0.27
N GLU A 24 -16.71 11.93 0.69
CA GLU A 24 -15.72 12.67 1.50
C GLU A 24 -15.39 11.98 2.83
N LYS A 25 -16.38 11.38 3.51
CA LYS A 25 -16.15 10.68 4.79
C LYS A 25 -15.43 9.35 4.60
N GLU A 26 -15.65 8.66 3.48
CA GLU A 26 -14.92 7.43 3.15
C GLU A 26 -13.47 7.71 2.72
N LEU A 27 -13.20 8.82 2.02
CA LEU A 27 -11.83 9.23 1.70
C LEU A 27 -11.01 9.58 2.96
N ASP A 28 -11.60 10.32 3.91
CA ASP A 28 -10.95 10.60 5.19
C ASP A 28 -10.72 9.33 6.02
N SER A 29 -11.66 8.38 5.97
CA SER A 29 -11.48 7.06 6.61
C SER A 29 -10.45 6.18 5.89
N SER A 30 -10.27 6.35 4.57
CA SER A 30 -9.27 5.62 3.79
C SER A 30 -7.85 6.15 4.01
N ALA A 31 -7.72 7.44 4.29
CA ALA A 31 -6.47 8.04 4.74
C ALA A 31 -6.01 7.50 6.11
N ALA A 32 -6.91 6.86 6.87
CA ALA A 32 -6.60 6.35 8.21
C ALA A 32 -5.72 5.09 8.22
N GLY A 33 -5.49 4.41 7.09
CA GLY A 33 -4.54 3.28 7.08
C GLY A 33 -4.26 2.64 5.72
N THR A 34 -3.00 2.27 5.51
CA THR A 34 -2.50 1.56 4.32
C THR A 34 -3.25 0.25 4.04
N GLY A 35 -3.72 -0.43 5.10
CA GLY A 35 -4.51 -1.66 4.98
C GLY A 35 -5.92 -1.44 4.44
N LEU A 36 -6.54 -0.30 4.71
CA LEU A 36 -7.89 0.03 4.22
C LEU A 36 -7.84 0.34 2.72
N ALA A 37 -6.84 1.11 2.27
CA ALA A 37 -6.59 1.36 0.86
C ALA A 37 -6.29 0.07 0.07
N PHE A 38 -5.56 -0.88 0.66
CA PHE A 38 -5.27 -2.17 0.03
C PHE A 38 -6.54 -3.01 -0.18
N ILE A 39 -7.44 -3.06 0.81
CA ILE A 39 -8.71 -3.78 0.71
C ILE A 39 -9.58 -3.22 -0.42
N ILE A 40 -9.78 -1.89 -0.46
CA ILE A 40 -10.57 -1.24 -1.51
C ILE A 40 -9.97 -1.51 -2.90
N PHE A 41 -8.65 -1.48 -3.02
CA PHE A 41 -7.98 -1.77 -4.29
C PHE A 41 -8.21 -3.22 -4.74
N THR A 42 -8.12 -4.18 -3.82
CA THR A 42 -8.40 -5.60 -4.13
C THR A 42 -9.86 -5.86 -4.47
N GLU A 43 -10.80 -5.13 -3.86
CA GLU A 43 -12.22 -5.18 -4.17
C GLU A 43 -12.51 -4.61 -5.57
N ALA A 44 -11.85 -3.50 -5.94
CA ALA A 44 -11.94 -2.91 -7.27
C ALA A 44 -11.40 -3.84 -8.37
N ILE A 45 -10.30 -4.57 -8.14
CA ILE A 45 -9.77 -5.54 -9.11
C ILE A 45 -10.77 -6.67 -9.39
N ASN A 46 -11.52 -7.10 -8.37
CA ASN A 46 -12.43 -8.24 -8.47
C ASN A 46 -13.67 -7.96 -9.36
N GLN A 47 -13.94 -6.68 -9.65
CA GLN A 47 -15.01 -6.25 -10.56
C GLN A 47 -14.61 -6.34 -12.05
N PHE A 48 -13.33 -6.54 -12.38
CA PHE A 48 -12.90 -6.71 -13.77
C PHE A 48 -13.08 -8.17 -14.26
N PRO A 49 -13.68 -8.41 -15.45
CA PRO A 49 -13.78 -9.75 -16.02
C PRO A 49 -12.37 -10.31 -16.28
N GLY A 50 -12.03 -11.42 -15.63
CA GLY A 50 -10.66 -11.98 -15.62
C GLY A 50 -9.86 -11.69 -14.33
N ALA A 51 -10.53 -11.39 -13.21
CA ALA A 51 -9.97 -11.00 -11.91
C ALA A 51 -8.72 -11.78 -11.46
N GLN A 52 -8.65 -13.08 -11.72
CA GLN A 52 -7.53 -13.94 -11.29
C GLN A 52 -6.18 -13.49 -11.87
N PHE A 53 -6.15 -13.04 -13.12
CA PHE A 53 -4.92 -12.57 -13.76
C PHE A 53 -4.55 -11.15 -13.30
N TRP A 54 -5.55 -10.28 -13.13
CA TRP A 54 -5.36 -8.90 -12.68
C TRP A 54 -4.93 -8.80 -11.22
N SER A 55 -5.42 -9.67 -10.34
CA SER A 55 -4.99 -9.71 -8.94
C SER A 55 -3.52 -10.11 -8.80
N VAL A 56 -3.05 -11.09 -9.59
CA VAL A 56 -1.64 -11.53 -9.54
C VAL A 56 -0.71 -10.42 -10.02
N LEU A 57 -1.05 -9.72 -11.11
CA LEU A 57 -0.27 -8.59 -11.62
C LEU A 57 -0.15 -7.45 -10.60
N PHE A 58 -1.25 -7.15 -9.91
CA PHE A 58 -1.25 -6.09 -8.90
C PHE A 58 -0.44 -6.46 -7.66
N PHE A 59 -0.61 -7.68 -7.14
CA PHE A 59 0.20 -8.17 -6.03
C PHE A 59 1.68 -8.21 -6.39
N LEU A 60 2.00 -8.65 -7.61
CA LEU A 60 3.38 -8.70 -8.09
C LEU A 60 3.97 -7.29 -8.20
N MET A 61 3.22 -6.30 -8.70
CA MET A 61 3.65 -4.91 -8.71
C MET A 61 3.96 -4.41 -7.28
N LEU A 62 3.06 -4.62 -6.33
CA LEU A 62 3.28 -4.18 -4.95
C LEU A 62 4.43 -4.92 -4.27
N PHE A 63 4.60 -6.21 -4.56
CA PHE A 63 5.71 -7.00 -4.08
C PHE A 63 7.05 -6.50 -4.64
N THR A 64 7.11 -6.23 -5.94
CA THR A 64 8.29 -5.65 -6.59
C THR A 64 8.61 -4.28 -6.00
N LEU A 65 7.62 -3.40 -5.81
CA LEU A 65 7.85 -2.09 -5.15
C LEU A 65 8.40 -2.23 -3.72
N GLY A 66 7.88 -3.19 -2.95
CA GLY A 66 8.38 -3.47 -1.60
C GLY A 66 9.82 -3.98 -1.62
N ILE A 67 10.12 -4.87 -2.57
CA ILE A 67 11.45 -5.43 -2.78
C ILE A 67 12.45 -4.38 -3.23
N ASP A 68 12.10 -3.53 -4.20
CA ASP A 68 12.97 -2.47 -4.73
C ASP A 68 13.36 -1.48 -3.62
N SER A 69 12.38 -1.09 -2.79
CA SER A 69 12.62 -0.22 -1.63
C SER A 69 13.54 -0.87 -0.60
N GLN A 70 13.33 -2.17 -0.34
CA GLN A 70 14.21 -2.92 0.55
C GLN A 70 15.61 -2.96 -0.02
N PHE A 71 15.80 -3.37 -1.29
CA PHE A 71 17.10 -3.41 -1.96
C PHE A 71 17.86 -2.08 -1.90
N GLY A 72 17.18 -0.96 -2.15
CA GLY A 72 17.77 0.37 -2.00
C GLY A 72 18.21 0.68 -0.56
N THR A 73 17.42 0.25 0.42
CA THR A 73 17.75 0.42 1.84
C THR A 73 18.97 -0.41 2.25
N LEU A 74 19.03 -1.70 1.88
CA LEU A 74 20.20 -2.55 2.17
C LEU A 74 21.45 -2.04 1.46
N GLU A 75 21.36 -1.65 0.20
CA GLU A 75 22.52 -1.11 -0.54
C GLU A 75 23.03 0.20 0.10
N GLY A 76 22.12 1.07 0.53
CA GLY A 76 22.45 2.30 1.27
C GLY A 76 23.17 2.00 2.59
N VAL A 77 22.60 1.12 3.42
CA VAL A 77 23.19 0.75 4.72
C VAL A 77 24.54 0.05 4.53
N VAL A 78 24.67 -0.88 3.58
CA VAL A 78 25.92 -1.56 3.26
C VAL A 78 26.98 -0.55 2.81
N THR A 79 26.62 0.38 1.94
CA THR A 79 27.54 1.44 1.48
C THR A 79 28.01 2.31 2.63
N SER A 80 27.12 2.76 3.51
CA SER A 80 27.50 3.56 4.69
C SER A 80 28.46 2.83 5.64
N ILE A 81 28.27 1.52 5.83
CA ILE A 81 29.17 0.72 6.70
C ILE A 81 30.55 0.53 6.05
N VAL A 82 30.59 0.34 4.74
CA VAL A 82 31.85 0.21 3.99
C VAL A 82 32.62 1.53 3.98
N ASP A 83 31.93 2.66 3.81
CA ASP A 83 32.52 4.01 3.83
C ASP A 83 33.18 4.34 5.17
N MET A 84 32.54 3.97 6.29
CA MET A 84 33.10 4.14 7.63
C MET A 84 34.25 3.18 7.98
N LYS A 85 34.68 2.33 7.03
CA LYS A 85 35.86 1.44 7.14
C LYS A 85 35.81 0.51 8.37
N LEU A 86 34.60 0.21 8.85
CA LEU A 86 34.38 -0.59 10.04
C LEU A 86 34.88 -2.04 9.85
N PHE A 87 34.82 -2.55 8.62
CA PHE A 87 35.26 -3.91 8.27
C PHE A 87 35.93 -3.99 6.89
N PRO A 88 37.24 -3.69 6.77
CA PRO A 88 37.95 -3.67 5.49
C PRO A 88 38.24 -5.06 4.88
N ASN A 89 38.00 -6.16 5.62
CA ASN A 89 38.32 -7.54 5.19
C ASN A 89 37.11 -8.49 5.13
N LEU A 90 35.89 -8.02 5.38
CA LEU A 90 34.70 -8.88 5.30
C LEU A 90 34.14 -8.94 3.89
N ARG A 91 33.73 -10.14 3.45
CA ARG A 91 32.96 -10.29 2.22
C ARG A 91 31.62 -9.59 2.36
N LYS A 92 31.25 -8.80 1.35
CA LYS A 92 29.95 -8.12 1.19
C LYS A 92 28.73 -9.01 1.45
N GLU A 93 28.84 -10.30 1.14
CA GLU A 93 27.80 -11.31 1.40
C GLU A 93 27.57 -11.55 2.90
N ILE A 94 28.65 -11.64 3.68
CA ILE A 94 28.58 -11.87 5.13
C ILE A 94 28.03 -10.62 5.83
N LEU A 95 28.41 -9.43 5.35
CA LEU A 95 27.92 -8.16 5.89
C LEU A 95 26.40 -8.03 5.71
N THR A 96 25.91 -8.29 4.50
CA THR A 96 24.47 -8.24 4.17
C THR A 96 23.69 -9.29 4.97
N GLY A 97 24.21 -10.52 5.05
CA GLY A 97 23.60 -11.58 5.85
C GLY A 97 23.52 -11.23 7.33
N SER A 98 24.57 -10.65 7.91
CA SER A 98 24.60 -10.18 9.29
C SER A 98 23.55 -9.09 9.56
N ILE A 99 23.48 -8.06 8.69
CA ILE A 99 22.49 -6.98 8.80
C ILE A 99 21.06 -7.55 8.79
N CYS A 100 20.77 -8.49 7.89
CA CYS A 100 19.46 -9.08 7.75
C CYS A 100 19.07 -9.90 9.00
N LEU A 101 20.02 -10.65 9.55
CA LEU A 101 19.81 -11.47 10.76
C LEU A 101 19.54 -10.58 11.98
N ILE A 102 20.33 -9.50 12.18
CA ILE A 102 20.12 -8.54 13.25
C ILE A 102 18.74 -7.89 13.13
N CYS A 103 18.36 -7.47 11.92
CA CYS A 103 17.05 -6.88 11.66
C CYS A 103 15.91 -7.88 11.97
N CYS A 104 16.05 -9.15 11.57
CA CYS A 104 15.09 -10.20 11.91
C CYS A 104 14.92 -10.40 13.42
N ILE A 105 15.99 -10.43 14.20
CA ILE A 105 15.90 -10.61 15.66
C ILE A 105 15.17 -9.42 16.31
N ILE A 106 15.44 -8.20 15.84
CA ILE A 106 14.77 -6.99 16.34
C ILE A 106 13.27 -7.04 15.97
N SER A 107 12.94 -7.36 14.72
CA SER A 107 11.54 -7.51 14.28
C SER A 107 10.81 -8.58 15.08
N MET A 108 11.47 -9.71 15.38
CA MET A 108 10.89 -10.81 16.16
C MET A 108 10.73 -10.48 17.65
N SER A 109 11.35 -9.42 18.12
CA SER A 109 11.16 -8.92 19.50
C SER A 109 9.95 -7.96 19.59
N PHE A 110 9.51 -7.40 18.47
CA PHE A 110 8.36 -6.49 18.38
C PHE A 110 7.09 -7.18 17.87
N ALA A 111 7.25 -8.29 17.13
CA ALA A 111 6.17 -9.21 16.76
C ALA A 111 5.75 -10.08 17.96
#